data_AF-A0A3R7LYY4-F1
#
_entry.id   AF-A0A3R7LYY4-F1
#
_cell.length_a   1.000
_cell.length_b   1.000
_cell.length_c   1.000
_cell.angle_alpha   90.00
_cell.angle_beta   90.00
_cell.angle_gamma   90.00
#
_symmetry.space_group_name_H-M   'P 1'
#
loop_
_entity.id
_entity.type
_entity.pdbx_description
1 polymer ?
#
loop_
_entity_poly.entity_id
_entity_poly.type
_entity_poly.pdbx_seq_one_letter_code
_entity_poly.pdbx_strand_id
1 'polypeptide(L)'
;MQQDCASVPDERAWQEIKQHAVETTERVEKRQDDLRELHAAVQDHLALLKVWESDTTRRLHAETERFVQQLQQREEELVQMVREDCALQRSQLGELLESLDSSEKQLAAEKPQLEDREWDVVGRAAAQRKLAGLLKQCDFFAVPDLHRYAVATSPVVAERHLTCVRELAPSLLPSALTIPIADNTVYLPLASSEKVGAPVEQRHASMMLPRGILYYIATAGHTKSFCNPVESNAVRVQCDAPVVLGQLSSLCDAGRPTRSTAAVPQHMPSLRTASQENARIELDFGDRRWVECTAYALRHGHAVEHAALRSWRLLGSRDRVRWVVLDEQRRNGMLGTSPFNVAAFTIDEEEVFSQVRHSWCPLPGLGCAFRYIALEIAGPDAVGKHHLELGGMELYGYLVDTLSL
;
A
#
# COMPACT_ATOMS: atom_id res chain seq x y z
N MET A 1 -7.79 96.92 18.62
CA MET A 1 -7.48 96.89 17.18
C MET A 1 -5.98 96.65 17.04
N GLN A 2 -5.55 95.39 16.98
CA GLN A 2 -4.20 95.05 16.55
C GLN A 2 -4.26 94.85 15.03
N GLN A 3 -3.54 95.69 14.30
CA GLN A 3 -3.38 95.58 12.85
C GLN A 3 -2.41 94.45 12.55
N ASP A 4 -2.93 93.40 11.92
CA ASP A 4 -2.14 92.34 11.29
C ASP A 4 -1.33 92.93 10.12
N CYS A 5 -0.04 93.16 10.35
CA CYS A 5 0.93 93.35 9.28
C CYS A 5 1.18 91.98 8.62
N ALA A 6 0.40 91.67 7.60
CA ALA A 6 0.71 90.58 6.67
C ALA A 6 2.03 90.91 5.95
N SER A 7 3.14 90.36 6.45
CA SER A 7 4.44 90.39 5.78
C SER A 7 4.29 89.70 4.43
N VAL A 8 4.51 90.45 3.34
CA VAL A 8 4.62 89.90 2.00
C VAL A 8 5.71 88.82 2.02
N PRO A 9 5.40 87.57 1.66
CA PRO A 9 6.39 86.50 1.69
C PRO A 9 7.55 86.85 0.75
N ASP A 10 8.77 86.61 1.25
CA ASP A 10 10.03 86.79 0.54
C ASP A 10 9.96 86.09 -0.83
N GLU A 11 10.19 86.83 -1.90
CA GLU A 11 10.02 86.37 -3.29
C GLU A 11 10.89 85.14 -3.61
N ARG A 12 11.97 84.95 -2.86
CA ARG A 12 12.82 83.74 -2.90
C ARG A 12 12.07 82.48 -2.44
N ALA A 13 11.31 82.57 -1.35
CA ALA A 13 10.54 81.43 -0.84
C ALA A 13 9.46 81.00 -1.85
N TRP A 14 8.87 81.96 -2.56
CA TRP A 14 7.90 81.65 -3.62
C TRP A 14 8.54 80.94 -4.82
N GLN A 15 9.76 81.33 -5.20
CA GLN A 15 10.52 80.66 -6.27
C GLN A 15 10.90 79.23 -5.88
N GLU A 16 11.32 78.99 -4.64
CA GLU A 16 11.64 77.65 -4.12
C GLU A 16 10.41 76.73 -4.11
N ILE A 17 9.25 77.24 -3.66
CA ILE A 17 7.99 76.49 -3.68
C ILE A 17 7.60 76.12 -5.12
N LYS A 18 7.74 77.05 -6.05
CA LYS A 18 7.43 76.81 -7.47
C LYS A 18 8.37 75.76 -8.07
N GLN A 19 9.67 75.84 -7.79
CA GLN A 19 10.64 74.84 -8.27
C GLN A 19 10.34 73.46 -7.70
N HIS A 20 10.08 73.36 -6.39
CA HIS A 20 9.71 72.09 -5.75
C HIS A 20 8.40 71.52 -6.32
N ALA A 21 7.40 72.36 -6.61
CA ALA A 21 6.15 71.93 -7.23
C ALA A 21 6.36 71.36 -8.65
N VAL A 22 7.25 71.97 -9.44
CA VAL A 22 7.62 71.44 -10.77
C VAL A 22 8.36 70.12 -10.64
N GLU A 23 9.39 70.04 -9.81
CA GLU A 23 10.16 68.81 -9.59
C GLU A 23 9.30 67.65 -9.07
N THR A 24 8.33 67.95 -8.18
CA THR A 24 7.39 66.93 -7.69
C THR A 24 6.42 66.48 -8.78
N THR A 25 5.96 67.38 -9.64
CA THR A 25 5.07 67.04 -10.77
C THR A 25 5.82 66.17 -11.78
N GLU A 26 7.04 66.53 -12.17
CA GLU A 26 7.88 65.74 -13.08
C GLU A 26 8.17 64.33 -12.52
N ARG A 27 8.44 64.24 -11.20
CA ARG A 27 8.62 62.93 -10.52
C ARG A 27 7.35 62.08 -10.56
N VAL A 28 6.17 62.70 -10.42
CA VAL A 28 4.88 61.99 -10.48
C VAL A 28 4.60 61.51 -11.90
N GLU A 29 4.82 62.35 -12.91
CA GLU A 29 4.67 61.98 -14.33
C GLU A 29 5.59 60.82 -14.71
N LYS A 30 6.88 60.89 -14.34
CA LYS A 30 7.82 59.79 -14.57
C LYS A 30 7.37 58.49 -13.92
N ARG A 31 6.94 58.53 -12.66
CA ARG A 31 6.40 57.34 -11.97
C ARG A 31 5.14 56.81 -12.65
N GLN A 32 4.31 57.68 -13.21
CA GLN A 32 3.13 57.27 -13.94
C GLN A 32 3.49 56.55 -15.24
N ASP A 33 4.51 57.03 -15.97
CA ASP A 33 5.03 56.36 -17.16
C ASP A 33 5.67 55.01 -16.82
N ASP A 34 6.50 54.94 -15.77
CA ASP A 34 7.09 53.69 -15.28
C ASP A 34 5.98 52.66 -14.93
N LEU A 35 4.88 53.11 -14.32
CA LEU A 35 3.73 52.25 -14.00
C LEU A 35 2.96 51.78 -15.25
N ARG A 36 2.86 52.63 -16.29
CA ARG A 36 2.23 52.23 -17.57
C ARG A 36 3.09 51.19 -18.29
N GLU A 37 4.40 51.36 -18.30
CA GLU A 37 5.33 50.39 -18.89
C GLU A 37 5.27 49.05 -18.15
N LEU A 38 5.29 49.08 -16.80
CA LEU A 38 5.13 47.87 -16.00
C LEU A 38 3.79 47.19 -16.26
N HIS A 39 2.70 47.95 -16.36
CA HIS A 39 1.38 47.40 -16.67
C HIS A 39 1.35 46.73 -18.05
N ALA A 40 1.94 47.35 -19.07
CA ALA A 40 2.06 46.76 -20.40
C ALA A 40 2.89 45.46 -20.39
N ALA A 41 4.03 45.46 -19.69
CA ALA A 41 4.87 44.27 -19.54
C ALA A 41 4.14 43.12 -18.83
N VAL A 42 3.33 43.43 -17.81
CA VAL A 42 2.48 42.43 -17.13
C VAL A 42 1.40 41.88 -18.06
N GLN A 43 0.78 42.72 -18.89
CA GLN A 43 -0.21 42.28 -19.87
C GLN A 43 0.39 41.34 -20.93
N ASP A 44 1.58 41.67 -21.44
CA ASP A 44 2.31 40.81 -22.39
C ASP A 44 2.68 39.48 -21.76
N HIS A 45 3.14 39.48 -20.51
CA HIS A 45 3.45 38.24 -19.80
C HIS A 45 2.22 37.37 -19.57
N LEU A 46 1.07 37.97 -19.22
CA LEU A 46 -0.20 37.24 -19.10
C LEU A 46 -0.66 36.65 -20.43
N ALA A 47 -0.45 37.35 -21.55
CA ALA A 47 -0.78 36.82 -22.87
C ALA A 47 0.08 35.60 -23.22
N LEU A 48 1.38 35.64 -22.94
CA LEU A 48 2.28 34.50 -23.13
C LEU A 48 1.88 33.30 -22.27
N LEU A 49 1.55 33.52 -21.00
CA LEU A 49 1.09 32.46 -20.10
C LEU A 49 -0.18 31.77 -20.60
N LYS A 50 -1.15 32.52 -21.15
CA LYS A 50 -2.37 31.95 -21.75
C LYS A 50 -2.07 31.07 -22.97
N VAL A 51 -1.12 31.49 -23.82
CA VAL A 51 -0.70 30.67 -24.97
C VAL A 51 -0.04 29.38 -24.50
N TRP A 52 0.82 29.45 -23.49
CA TRP A 52 1.47 28.28 -22.90
C TRP A 52 0.49 27.32 -22.23
N GLU A 53 -0.50 27.84 -21.50
CA GLU A 53 -1.57 27.05 -20.91
C GLU A 53 -2.36 26.29 -21.98
N SER A 54 -2.74 26.98 -23.07
CA SER A 54 -3.46 26.37 -24.18
C SER A 54 -2.64 25.31 -24.92
N ASP A 55 -1.34 25.55 -25.14
CA ASP A 55 -0.46 24.56 -25.76
C ASP A 55 -0.25 23.32 -24.88
N THR A 56 -0.03 23.53 -23.59
CA THR A 56 0.12 22.46 -22.59
C THR A 56 -1.15 21.61 -22.52
N THR A 57 -2.32 22.25 -22.47
CA THR A 57 -3.62 21.56 -22.44
C THR A 57 -3.82 20.70 -23.70
N ARG A 58 -3.48 21.22 -24.89
CA ARG A 58 -3.57 20.46 -26.15
C ARG A 58 -2.64 19.26 -26.17
N ARG A 59 -1.40 19.39 -25.70
CA ARG A 59 -0.43 18.28 -25.61
C ARG A 59 -0.91 17.19 -24.65
N LEU A 60 -1.40 17.59 -23.47
CA LEU A 60 -1.95 16.65 -22.49
C LEU A 60 -3.16 15.90 -23.04
N HIS A 61 -4.03 16.57 -23.78
CA HIS A 61 -5.19 15.94 -24.41
C HIS A 61 -4.77 14.89 -25.45
N ALA A 62 -3.88 15.26 -26.38
CA ALA A 62 -3.40 14.35 -27.41
C ALA A 62 -2.69 13.10 -26.84
N GLU A 63 -1.90 13.29 -25.78
CA GLU A 63 -1.25 12.17 -25.09
C GLU A 63 -2.25 11.28 -24.33
N THR A 64 -3.29 11.88 -23.73
CA THR A 64 -4.38 11.13 -23.08
C THR A 64 -5.14 10.28 -24.09
N GLU A 65 -5.49 10.84 -25.24
CA GLU A 65 -6.16 10.09 -26.32
C GLU A 65 -5.32 8.90 -26.80
N ARG A 66 -4.01 9.11 -26.96
CA ARG A 66 -3.08 8.04 -27.34
C ARG A 66 -3.05 6.91 -26.30
N PHE A 67 -3.05 7.26 -25.02
CA PHE A 67 -3.07 6.27 -23.93
C PHE A 67 -4.37 5.47 -23.91
N VAL A 68 -5.51 6.15 -24.10
CA VAL A 68 -6.83 5.49 -24.19
C VAL A 68 -6.87 4.50 -25.35
N GLN A 69 -6.34 4.88 -26.52
CA GLN A 69 -6.25 3.98 -27.68
C GLN A 69 -5.39 2.74 -27.39
N GLN A 70 -4.27 2.90 -26.68
CA GLN A 70 -3.42 1.77 -26.29
C GLN A 70 -4.12 0.82 -25.31
N LEU A 71 -4.92 1.35 -24.38
CA LEU A 71 -5.70 0.52 -23.46
C LEU A 71 -6.78 -0.26 -24.19
N GLN A 72 -7.50 0.39 -25.10
CA GLN A 72 -8.55 -0.26 -25.91
C GLN A 72 -7.99 -1.38 -26.77
N GLN A 73 -6.86 -1.15 -27.47
CA GLN A 73 -6.20 -2.19 -28.26
C GLN A 73 -5.83 -3.40 -27.38
N ARG A 74 -5.34 -3.15 -26.17
CA ARG A 74 -4.91 -4.23 -25.28
C ARG A 74 -6.08 -4.99 -24.66
N GLU A 75 -7.18 -4.30 -24.38
CA GLU A 75 -8.45 -4.93 -24.00
C GLU A 75 -8.92 -5.89 -25.10
N GLU A 76 -8.90 -5.46 -26.36
CA GLU A 76 -9.26 -6.30 -27.50
C GLU A 76 -8.35 -7.54 -27.63
N GLU A 77 -7.03 -7.37 -27.46
CA GLU A 77 -6.07 -8.48 -27.47
C GLU A 77 -6.35 -9.50 -26.35
N LEU A 78 -6.63 -9.04 -25.13
CA LEU A 78 -6.96 -9.92 -24.00
C LEU A 78 -8.29 -10.63 -24.20
N VAL A 79 -9.32 -9.92 -24.67
CA VAL A 79 -10.62 -10.52 -24.99
C VAL A 79 -10.47 -11.61 -26.06
N GLN A 80 -9.63 -11.37 -27.07
CA GLN A 80 -9.37 -12.36 -28.12
C GLN A 80 -8.65 -13.59 -27.55
N MET A 81 -7.63 -13.42 -26.72
CA MET A 81 -6.91 -14.52 -26.06
C MET A 81 -7.84 -15.39 -25.21
N VAL A 82 -8.72 -14.77 -24.41
CA VAL A 82 -9.69 -15.50 -23.57
C VAL A 82 -10.68 -16.29 -24.43
N ARG A 83 -11.13 -15.71 -25.56
CA ARG A 83 -12.03 -16.40 -26.51
C ARG A 83 -11.37 -17.63 -27.12
N GLU A 84 -10.11 -17.51 -27.55
CA GLU A 84 -9.35 -18.61 -28.13
C GLU A 84 -9.11 -19.74 -27.13
N ASP A 85 -8.76 -19.41 -25.89
CA ASP A 85 -8.55 -20.40 -24.84
C ASP A 85 -9.86 -21.10 -24.43
N CYS A 86 -10.95 -20.35 -24.29
CA CYS A 86 -12.28 -20.93 -24.06
C CYS A 86 -12.69 -21.88 -25.20
N ALA A 87 -12.34 -21.55 -26.45
CA ALA A 87 -12.62 -22.42 -27.59
C ALA A 87 -11.79 -23.72 -27.52
N LEU A 88 -10.51 -23.63 -27.13
CA LEU A 88 -9.65 -24.78 -26.93
C LEU A 88 -10.16 -25.70 -25.81
N GLN A 89 -10.51 -25.12 -24.65
CA GLN A 89 -11.06 -25.89 -23.52
C GLN A 89 -12.38 -26.59 -23.89
N ARG A 90 -13.26 -25.92 -24.64
CA ARG A 90 -14.49 -26.55 -25.15
C ARG A 90 -14.18 -27.73 -26.07
N SER A 91 -13.17 -27.62 -26.93
CA SER A 91 -12.74 -28.73 -27.79
C SER A 91 -12.25 -29.92 -26.95
N GLN A 92 -11.39 -29.66 -25.95
CA GLN A 92 -10.85 -30.70 -25.06
C GLN A 92 -11.95 -31.39 -24.25
N LEU A 93 -12.90 -30.63 -23.71
CA LEU A 93 -14.06 -31.19 -23.00
C LEU A 93 -14.96 -32.01 -23.95
N GLY A 94 -15.11 -31.58 -25.21
CA GLY A 94 -15.80 -32.35 -26.24
C GLY A 94 -15.15 -33.72 -26.48
N GLU A 95 -13.84 -33.76 -26.66
CA GLU A 95 -13.07 -35.00 -26.86
C GLU A 95 -13.19 -35.94 -25.64
N LEU A 96 -13.13 -35.39 -24.42
CA LEU A 96 -13.31 -36.16 -23.19
C LEU A 96 -14.72 -36.75 -23.07
N LEU A 97 -15.76 -35.99 -23.43
CA LEU A 97 -17.14 -36.49 -23.46
C LEU A 97 -17.29 -37.63 -24.46
N GLU A 98 -16.72 -37.52 -25.66
CA GLU A 98 -16.75 -38.60 -26.66
C GLU A 98 -16.02 -39.87 -26.19
N SER A 99 -14.91 -39.69 -25.48
CA SER A 99 -14.16 -40.80 -24.86
C SER A 99 -15.00 -41.50 -23.77
N LEU A 100 -15.63 -40.74 -22.87
CA LEU A 100 -16.49 -41.27 -21.82
C LEU A 100 -17.70 -42.02 -22.38
N ASP A 101 -18.39 -41.46 -23.39
CA ASP A 101 -19.49 -42.12 -24.09
C ASP A 101 -19.05 -43.45 -24.71
N SER A 102 -17.83 -43.49 -25.25
CA SER A 102 -17.26 -44.71 -25.84
C SER A 102 -16.95 -45.76 -24.76
N SER A 103 -16.37 -45.35 -23.63
CA SER A 103 -16.13 -46.23 -22.47
C SER A 103 -17.44 -46.75 -21.87
N GLU A 104 -18.47 -45.92 -21.74
CA GLU A 104 -19.78 -46.32 -21.24
C GLU A 104 -20.42 -47.39 -22.14
N LYS A 105 -20.38 -47.19 -23.46
CA LYS A 105 -20.85 -48.19 -24.44
C LYS A 105 -20.10 -49.51 -24.34
N GLN A 106 -18.78 -49.48 -24.13
CA GLN A 106 -17.98 -50.69 -23.90
C GLN A 106 -18.37 -51.42 -22.61
N LEU A 107 -18.51 -50.68 -21.51
CA LEU A 107 -18.95 -51.22 -20.22
C LEU A 107 -20.35 -51.85 -20.32
N ALA A 108 -21.29 -51.19 -21.01
CA ALA A 108 -22.63 -51.70 -21.25
C ALA A 108 -22.62 -52.99 -22.08
N ALA A 109 -21.70 -53.12 -23.05
CA ALA A 109 -21.54 -54.33 -23.85
C ALA A 109 -20.89 -55.49 -23.05
N GLU A 110 -19.97 -55.21 -22.13
CA GLU A 110 -19.32 -56.22 -21.29
C GLU A 110 -20.17 -56.69 -20.10
N LYS A 111 -21.11 -55.87 -19.62
CA LYS A 111 -21.99 -56.15 -18.48
C LYS A 111 -22.69 -57.52 -18.53
N PRO A 112 -23.38 -57.95 -19.61
CA PRO A 112 -24.05 -59.25 -19.65
C PRO A 112 -23.09 -60.45 -19.54
N GLN A 113 -21.85 -60.34 -20.02
CA GLN A 113 -20.84 -61.41 -19.88
C GLN A 113 -20.35 -61.58 -18.44
N LEU A 114 -20.46 -60.53 -17.62
CA LEU A 114 -20.11 -60.54 -16.20
C LEU A 114 -21.26 -61.11 -15.35
N GLU A 115 -22.51 -60.81 -15.71
CA GLU A 115 -23.70 -61.32 -15.02
C GLU A 115 -23.86 -62.85 -15.20
N ASP A 116 -23.52 -63.42 -16.36
CA ASP A 116 -23.52 -64.88 -16.57
C ASP A 116 -22.47 -65.65 -15.74
N ARG A 117 -21.48 -64.96 -15.14
CA ARG A 117 -20.41 -65.56 -14.31
C ARG A 117 -20.69 -65.50 -12.80
N GLU A 118 -21.86 -65.04 -12.36
CA GLU A 118 -22.19 -64.78 -10.95
C GLU A 118 -22.26 -66.01 -10.01
N TRP A 119 -22.26 -67.23 -10.54
CA TRP A 119 -22.41 -68.45 -9.74
C TRP A 119 -21.13 -68.91 -9.01
N ASP A 120 -19.96 -68.31 -9.31
CA ASP A 120 -18.69 -68.67 -8.67
C ASP A 120 -18.08 -67.46 -7.92
N VAL A 121 -17.79 -67.64 -6.62
CA VAL A 121 -17.24 -66.60 -5.74
C VAL A 121 -15.87 -66.10 -6.23
N VAL A 122 -15.09 -66.99 -6.85
CA VAL A 122 -13.80 -66.64 -7.49
C VAL A 122 -14.03 -65.77 -8.74
N GLY A 123 -15.09 -66.04 -9.48
CA GLY A 123 -15.53 -65.25 -10.63
C GLY A 123 -15.90 -63.81 -10.24
N ARG A 124 -16.60 -63.63 -9.12
CA ARG A 124 -16.97 -62.30 -8.60
C ARG A 124 -15.76 -61.43 -8.21
N ALA A 125 -14.76 -62.00 -7.56
CA ALA A 125 -13.54 -61.27 -7.21
C ALA A 125 -12.71 -60.88 -8.45
N ALA A 126 -12.66 -61.75 -9.46
CA ALA A 126 -11.99 -61.44 -10.73
C ALA A 126 -12.74 -60.37 -11.53
N ALA A 127 -14.07 -60.44 -11.57
CA ALA A 127 -14.96 -59.44 -12.17
C ALA A 127 -14.79 -58.06 -11.53
N GLN A 128 -14.78 -57.98 -10.18
CA GLN A 128 -14.55 -56.73 -9.46
C GLN A 128 -13.16 -56.14 -9.72
N ARG A 129 -12.11 -56.96 -9.82
CA ARG A 129 -10.77 -56.47 -10.20
C ARG A 129 -10.73 -55.96 -11.64
N LYS A 130 -11.44 -56.60 -12.57
CA LYS A 130 -11.54 -56.14 -13.96
C LYS A 130 -12.30 -54.81 -14.04
N LEU A 131 -13.41 -54.67 -13.33
CA LEU A 131 -14.18 -53.43 -13.25
C LEU A 131 -13.37 -52.29 -12.61
N ALA A 132 -12.64 -52.57 -11.53
CA ALA A 132 -11.74 -51.59 -10.91
C ALA A 132 -10.56 -51.21 -11.83
N GLY A 133 -10.09 -52.13 -12.67
CA GLY A 133 -9.09 -51.87 -13.71
C GLY A 133 -9.63 -50.95 -14.81
N LEU A 134 -10.85 -51.21 -15.28
CA LEU A 134 -11.54 -50.36 -16.26
C LEU A 134 -11.84 -48.96 -15.70
N LEU A 135 -12.31 -48.85 -14.46
CA LEU A 135 -12.52 -47.56 -13.79
C LEU A 135 -11.21 -46.78 -13.58
N LYS A 136 -10.08 -47.46 -13.36
CA LYS A 136 -8.75 -46.84 -13.33
C LYS A 136 -8.24 -46.41 -14.70
N GLN A 137 -8.70 -47.06 -15.77
CA GLN A 137 -8.38 -46.70 -17.15
C GLN A 137 -9.32 -45.63 -17.72
N CYS A 138 -10.50 -45.44 -17.12
CA CYS A 138 -11.37 -44.33 -17.47
C CYS A 138 -10.68 -43.02 -17.07
N ASP A 139 -10.52 -42.12 -18.03
CA ASP A 139 -10.00 -40.75 -17.88
C ASP A 139 -10.91 -39.85 -17.02
N PHE A 140 -11.78 -40.44 -16.19
CA PHE A 140 -12.71 -39.76 -15.29
C PHE A 140 -12.00 -38.81 -14.32
N PHE A 141 -10.73 -39.09 -13.98
CA PHE A 141 -9.90 -38.22 -13.16
C PHE A 141 -8.97 -37.29 -13.98
N ALA A 142 -9.02 -37.33 -15.31
CA ALA A 142 -8.26 -36.46 -16.21
C ALA A 142 -9.03 -35.19 -16.59
N VAL A 143 -9.93 -34.70 -15.72
CA VAL A 143 -10.52 -33.37 -15.89
C VAL A 143 -9.38 -32.37 -15.82
N PRO A 144 -9.13 -31.59 -16.89
CA PRO A 144 -8.04 -30.61 -16.88
C PRO A 144 -8.23 -29.65 -15.71
N ASP A 145 -7.17 -29.42 -14.94
CA ASP A 145 -7.18 -28.42 -13.87
C ASP A 145 -7.63 -27.07 -14.44
N LEU A 146 -8.50 -26.36 -13.71
CA LEU A 146 -8.93 -25.00 -14.06
C LEU A 146 -7.67 -24.16 -14.30
N HIS A 147 -7.42 -23.77 -15.55
CA HIS A 147 -6.24 -23.00 -15.89
C HIS A 147 -6.30 -21.65 -15.17
N ARG A 148 -5.30 -21.39 -14.33
CA ARG A 148 -5.07 -20.08 -13.72
C ARG A 148 -4.36 -19.20 -14.74
N TYR A 149 -5.04 -18.16 -15.22
CA TYR A 149 -4.44 -17.15 -16.06
C TYR A 149 -3.49 -16.28 -15.23
N ALA A 150 -2.18 -16.47 -15.41
CA ALA A 150 -1.20 -15.48 -15.05
C ALA A 150 -1.01 -14.54 -16.25
N VAL A 151 -1.79 -13.47 -16.32
CA VAL A 151 -1.60 -12.43 -17.35
C VAL A 151 -0.34 -11.65 -16.97
N ALA A 152 0.79 -11.98 -17.57
CA ALA A 152 2.01 -11.20 -17.45
C ALA A 152 1.81 -9.86 -18.17
N THR A 153 1.45 -8.82 -17.43
CA THR A 153 1.27 -7.49 -18.02
C THR A 153 2.64 -6.85 -18.25
N SER A 154 3.09 -6.74 -19.50
CA SER A 154 4.14 -5.76 -19.83
C SER A 154 3.66 -4.36 -19.43
N PRO A 155 4.44 -3.56 -18.69
CA PRO A 155 4.01 -2.27 -18.18
C PRO A 155 3.61 -1.37 -19.35
N VAL A 156 2.41 -0.79 -19.28
CA VAL A 156 2.06 0.33 -20.17
C VAL A 156 2.98 1.47 -19.76
N VAL A 157 3.84 1.92 -20.67
CA VAL A 157 4.92 2.88 -20.40
C VAL A 157 4.31 4.26 -20.10
N ALA A 158 3.86 4.45 -18.86
CA ALA A 158 3.39 5.74 -18.34
C ALA A 158 4.56 6.71 -18.05
N GLU A 159 5.81 6.24 -18.15
CA GLU A 159 7.01 7.06 -17.92
C GLU A 159 7.05 8.29 -18.83
N ARG A 160 6.67 8.19 -20.12
CA ARG A 160 6.68 9.35 -21.03
C ARG A 160 5.66 10.43 -20.64
N HIS A 161 4.48 10.04 -20.15
CA HIS A 161 3.46 10.97 -19.69
C HIS A 161 3.92 11.74 -18.45
N LEU A 162 4.60 11.05 -17.52
CA LEU A 162 5.19 11.68 -16.33
C LEU A 162 6.32 12.63 -16.70
N THR A 163 7.15 12.28 -17.68
CA THR A 163 8.24 13.15 -18.14
C THR A 163 7.70 14.43 -18.80
N CYS A 164 6.68 14.34 -19.67
CA CYS A 164 6.07 15.53 -20.29
C CYS A 164 5.44 16.48 -19.27
N VAL A 165 4.74 15.95 -18.26
CA VAL A 165 4.10 16.80 -17.23
C VAL A 165 5.17 17.41 -16.30
N ARG A 166 6.26 16.67 -16.02
CA ARG A 166 7.36 17.12 -15.16
C ARG A 166 8.26 18.17 -15.84
N GLU A 167 8.41 18.13 -17.16
CA GLU A 167 9.10 19.16 -17.95
C GLU A 167 8.28 20.45 -18.07
N LEU A 168 6.95 20.38 -18.08
CA LEU A 168 6.06 21.53 -18.30
C LEU A 168 5.64 22.25 -17.01
N ALA A 169 5.66 21.58 -15.85
CA ALA A 169 5.30 22.17 -14.56
C ALA A 169 6.12 21.58 -13.39
N PRO A 170 7.43 21.91 -13.28
CA PRO A 170 8.33 21.31 -12.29
C PRO A 170 7.96 21.60 -10.82
N SER A 171 7.08 22.58 -10.56
CA SER A 171 6.65 23.00 -9.22
C SER A 171 5.26 22.51 -8.80
N LEU A 172 4.45 21.94 -9.70
CA LEU A 172 3.06 21.54 -9.41
C LEU A 172 2.89 20.04 -9.18
N LEU A 173 3.89 19.21 -9.48
CA LEU A 173 3.85 17.79 -9.20
C LEU A 173 4.79 17.43 -8.04
N PRO A 174 4.28 16.87 -6.93
CA PRO A 174 5.16 16.19 -5.99
C PRO A 174 5.93 15.09 -6.74
N SER A 175 7.24 15.05 -6.52
CA SER A 175 8.10 14.01 -7.07
C SER A 175 7.55 12.64 -6.67
N ALA A 176 7.30 11.78 -7.66
CA ALA A 176 6.77 10.41 -7.55
C ALA A 176 5.24 10.27 -7.68
N LEU A 177 4.76 10.44 -8.92
CA LEU A 177 3.62 9.68 -9.42
C LEU A 177 4.18 8.47 -10.18
N THR A 178 5.03 7.68 -9.52
CA THR A 178 5.48 6.39 -10.09
C THR A 178 4.28 5.46 -9.98
N ILE A 179 3.72 5.04 -11.11
CA ILE A 179 2.70 3.99 -11.15
C ILE A 179 3.47 2.66 -11.24
N PRO A 180 3.70 1.92 -10.13
CA PRO A 180 3.95 0.51 -10.26
C PRO A 180 2.62 -0.12 -10.68
N ILE A 181 2.48 -0.46 -11.95
CA ILE A 181 1.56 -1.52 -12.34
C ILE A 181 2.29 -2.80 -11.93
N ALA A 182 2.09 -3.22 -10.68
CA ALA A 182 2.57 -4.49 -10.19
C ALA A 182 1.36 -5.41 -10.06
N ASP A 183 1.36 -6.44 -10.91
CA ASP A 183 0.78 -7.77 -10.77
C ASP A 183 -0.53 -7.91 -9.98
N ASN A 184 -1.58 -8.32 -10.71
CA ASN A 184 -2.87 -8.73 -10.17
C ASN A 184 -2.72 -9.81 -9.09
N THR A 185 -3.33 -9.57 -7.92
CA THR A 185 -3.71 -10.51 -6.85
C THR A 185 -2.77 -11.71 -6.61
N VAL A 186 -1.93 -11.61 -5.57
CA VAL A 186 -1.24 -12.77 -4.99
C VAL A 186 -2.06 -13.31 -3.82
N TYR A 187 -2.73 -14.45 -4.02
CA TYR A 187 -3.20 -15.30 -2.93
C TYR A 187 -2.01 -16.10 -2.41
N LEU A 188 -1.50 -15.75 -1.23
CA LEU A 188 -0.58 -16.63 -0.50
C LEU A 188 -1.43 -17.60 0.35
N PRO A 189 -1.44 -18.91 0.05
CA PRO A 189 -1.89 -19.88 1.03
C PRO A 189 -0.83 -19.95 2.12
N LEU A 190 -1.17 -19.52 3.34
CA LEU A 190 -0.54 -20.11 4.51
C LEU A 190 -1.07 -21.54 4.56
N ALA A 191 -0.18 -22.50 4.29
CA ALA A 191 -0.49 -23.90 4.41
C ALA A 191 -1.08 -24.16 5.81
N SER A 192 -2.36 -24.51 5.87
CA SER A 192 -2.91 -25.28 6.98
C SER A 192 -2.36 -26.70 6.82
N SER A 193 -1.30 -27.02 7.53
CA SER A 193 -0.94 -28.40 7.81
C SER A 193 -0.40 -28.50 9.23
N GLU A 194 -1.30 -28.95 10.09
CA GLU A 194 -1.07 -29.81 11.26
C GLU A 194 0.33 -29.82 11.88
N LYS A 195 0.45 -29.27 13.09
CA LYS A 195 0.45 -30.06 14.33
C LYS A 195 0.44 -29.15 15.55
N VAL A 196 -0.50 -29.43 16.45
CA VAL A 196 -0.52 -28.99 17.84
C VAL A 196 0.76 -29.45 18.53
N GLY A 197 1.47 -28.52 19.18
CA GLY A 197 2.41 -28.81 20.25
C GLY A 197 3.90 -28.76 19.91
N ALA A 198 4.48 -27.56 19.83
CA ALA A 198 5.85 -27.27 20.30
C ALA A 198 6.07 -25.75 20.40
N PRO A 199 6.73 -25.24 21.46
CA PRO A 199 7.06 -23.83 21.56
C PRO A 199 8.13 -23.47 20.52
N VAL A 200 7.84 -22.47 19.70
CA VAL A 200 8.75 -21.96 18.68
C VAL A 200 10.00 -21.39 19.36
N GLU A 201 11.16 -22.01 19.11
CA GLU A 201 12.46 -21.53 19.58
C GLU A 201 12.75 -20.11 19.07
N GLN A 202 12.85 -19.17 20.01
CA GLN A 202 13.35 -17.82 19.80
C GLN A 202 14.86 -17.86 19.50
N ARG A 203 15.24 -17.79 18.22
CA ARG A 203 16.64 -17.53 17.84
C ARG A 203 16.74 -16.55 16.67
N HIS A 204 17.39 -15.42 16.97
CA HIS A 204 17.91 -14.35 16.10
C HIS A 204 17.04 -13.10 15.91
N ALA A 205 17.53 -11.97 16.44
CA ALA A 205 16.96 -10.62 16.41
C ALA A 205 17.03 -9.97 15.01
N SER A 206 16.32 -10.55 14.04
CA SER A 206 16.12 -9.95 12.73
C SER A 206 14.62 -9.73 12.52
N MET A 207 14.20 -8.49 12.23
CA MET A 207 12.83 -8.23 11.72
C MET A 207 12.74 -8.37 10.20
N MET A 208 13.78 -8.86 9.51
CA MET A 208 13.52 -9.42 8.18
C MET A 208 12.68 -10.68 8.38
N LEU A 209 11.38 -10.46 8.50
CA LEU A 209 10.36 -11.47 8.48
C LEU A 209 9.88 -11.43 7.04
N PRO A 210 10.45 -12.27 6.14
CA PRO A 210 10.28 -12.17 4.69
C PRO A 210 8.84 -12.38 4.20
N ARG A 211 7.88 -12.39 5.11
CA ARG A 211 6.45 -12.64 4.90
C ARG A 211 5.56 -11.54 5.50
N GLY A 212 6.15 -10.45 6.00
CA GLY A 212 5.42 -9.31 6.51
C GLY A 212 4.94 -8.35 5.42
N ILE A 213 3.87 -7.61 5.69
CA ILE A 213 3.24 -6.69 4.74
C ILE A 213 4.14 -5.49 4.45
N LEU A 214 4.79 -4.92 5.47
CA LEU A 214 5.72 -3.81 5.27
C LEU A 214 6.95 -4.27 4.47
N TYR A 215 7.48 -5.45 4.78
CA TYR A 215 8.55 -6.07 3.98
C TYR A 215 8.14 -6.34 2.52
N TYR A 216 6.92 -6.85 2.29
CA TYR A 216 6.41 -7.09 0.94
C TYR A 216 6.32 -5.78 0.14
N ILE A 217 5.78 -4.72 0.75
CA ILE A 217 5.73 -3.38 0.13
C ILE A 217 7.15 -2.86 -0.15
N ALA A 218 8.06 -2.99 0.83
CA ALA A 218 9.44 -2.53 0.74
C ALA A 218 10.26 -3.21 -0.37
N THR A 219 9.87 -4.42 -0.78
CA THR A 219 10.54 -5.20 -1.83
C THR A 219 9.76 -5.20 -3.15
N ALA A 220 8.69 -4.40 -3.25
CA ALA A 220 7.77 -4.41 -4.38
C ALA A 220 7.31 -5.85 -4.73
N GLY A 221 6.86 -6.60 -3.73
CA GLY A 221 6.46 -8.00 -3.89
C GLY A 221 7.60 -8.94 -4.21
N HIS A 222 8.75 -8.76 -3.56
CA HIS A 222 9.99 -9.53 -3.79
C HIS A 222 10.67 -9.31 -5.15
N THR A 223 10.23 -8.34 -5.94
CA THR A 223 10.84 -8.03 -7.25
C THR A 223 12.06 -7.12 -7.15
N LYS A 224 12.24 -6.42 -6.02
CA LYS A 224 13.34 -5.46 -5.77
C LYS A 224 14.01 -5.71 -4.42
N SER A 225 15.24 -5.20 -4.29
CA SER A 225 15.89 -5.11 -2.98
C SER A 225 15.07 -4.26 -2.02
N PHE A 226 15.10 -4.60 -0.74
CA PHE A 226 14.40 -3.87 0.31
C PHE A 226 14.74 -2.37 0.26
N CYS A 227 13.71 -1.54 0.20
CA CYS A 227 13.76 -0.10 0.40
C CYS A 227 12.71 0.26 1.45
N ASN A 228 13.08 1.02 2.48
CA ASN A 228 12.17 1.34 3.57
C ASN A 228 10.85 1.94 3.00
N PRO A 229 9.69 1.38 3.36
CA PRO A 229 8.42 1.79 2.76
C PRO A 229 8.04 3.23 3.12
N VAL A 230 8.58 3.78 4.21
CA VAL A 230 8.39 5.18 4.59
C VAL A 230 9.26 6.10 3.73
N GLU A 231 10.52 5.73 3.49
CA GLU A 231 11.45 6.52 2.68
C GLU A 231 11.05 6.56 1.20
N SER A 232 10.48 5.46 0.70
CA SER A 232 9.93 5.38 -0.65
C SER A 232 8.53 5.99 -0.80
N ASN A 233 7.97 6.59 0.26
CA ASN A 233 6.59 7.08 0.35
C ASN A 233 5.53 6.02 0.04
N ALA A 234 5.89 4.74 0.09
CA ALA A 234 4.98 3.63 -0.11
C ALA A 234 4.09 3.39 1.12
N VAL A 235 4.47 3.83 2.31
CA VAL A 235 3.61 3.88 3.51
C VAL A 235 3.88 5.20 4.20
N ARG A 236 2.84 5.95 4.56
CA ARG A 236 3.01 7.19 5.32
C ARG A 236 2.86 6.88 6.80
N VAL A 237 3.79 7.37 7.62
CA VAL A 237 3.75 7.20 9.07
C VAL A 237 3.58 8.57 9.72
N GLN A 238 2.66 8.66 10.67
CA GLN A 238 2.39 9.87 11.45
C GLN A 238 2.36 9.53 12.93
N CYS A 239 2.71 10.48 13.78
CA CYS A 239 2.63 10.33 15.23
C CYS A 239 2.06 11.62 15.82
N ASP A 240 1.16 11.47 16.79
CA ASP A 240 0.53 12.60 17.50
C ASP A 240 1.36 13.11 18.68
N ALA A 241 2.36 12.35 19.11
CA ALA A 241 3.32 12.73 20.15
C ALA A 241 4.63 13.19 19.51
N PRO A 242 5.30 14.22 20.08
CA PRO A 242 6.62 14.64 19.61
C PRO A 242 7.63 13.49 19.65
N VAL A 243 8.37 13.28 18.56
CA VAL A 243 9.47 12.31 18.52
C VAL A 243 10.69 12.92 19.22
N VAL A 244 11.21 12.23 20.25
CA VAL A 244 12.38 12.69 21.04
C VAL A 244 13.65 11.91 20.73
N LEU A 245 13.53 10.71 20.13
CA LEU A 245 14.65 9.91 19.67
C LEU A 245 14.29 9.22 18.35
N GLY A 246 15.25 9.21 17.41
CA GLY A 246 15.11 8.54 16.12
C GLY A 246 14.19 9.26 15.13
N GLN A 247 13.69 8.50 14.17
CA GLN A 247 12.79 8.99 13.12
C GLN A 247 11.63 8.00 12.93
N LEU A 248 10.51 8.46 12.38
CA LEU A 248 9.35 7.59 12.11
C LEU A 248 9.68 6.48 11.10
N SER A 249 10.61 6.72 10.18
CA SER A 249 11.11 5.69 9.25
C SER A 249 11.75 4.51 9.96
N SER A 250 12.35 4.72 11.14
CA SER A 250 13.00 3.66 11.93
C SER A 250 12.03 2.56 12.38
N LEU A 251 10.73 2.85 12.44
CA LEU A 251 9.70 1.85 12.73
C LEU A 251 9.63 0.76 11.66
N CYS A 252 9.87 1.11 10.39
CA CYS A 252 9.77 0.19 9.25
C CYS A 252 11.13 -0.30 8.75
N ASP A 253 12.21 -0.06 9.50
CA ASP A 253 13.54 -0.51 9.10
C ASP A 253 13.68 -2.03 9.25
N ALA A 254 14.14 -2.67 8.17
CA ALA A 254 14.63 -4.04 8.18
C ALA A 254 16.01 -4.08 8.86
N GLY A 255 16.06 -3.73 10.15
CA GLY A 255 17.28 -3.70 10.94
C GLY A 255 18.06 -5.00 10.76
N ARG A 256 19.17 -4.94 10.04
CA ARG A 256 20.23 -5.94 10.13
C ARG A 256 21.06 -5.54 11.34
N PRO A 257 21.15 -6.36 12.39
CA PRO A 257 22.18 -6.13 13.39
C PRO A 257 23.52 -6.17 12.66
N THR A 258 24.17 -5.02 12.51
CA THR A 258 25.53 -4.96 12.00
C THR A 258 26.39 -5.73 13.00
N ARG A 259 26.76 -6.97 12.64
CA ARG A 259 27.77 -7.73 13.37
C ARG A 259 29.12 -7.08 13.11
N SER A 260 29.39 -5.94 13.74
CA SER A 260 30.76 -5.52 13.94
C SER A 260 31.29 -6.25 15.18
N THR A 261 32.08 -7.29 14.94
CA THR A 261 33.09 -7.85 15.86
C THR A 261 32.77 -7.81 17.37
N ALA A 262 32.29 -8.93 17.92
CA ALA A 262 32.35 -9.33 19.35
C ALA A 262 31.83 -8.38 20.45
N ALA A 263 31.36 -7.17 20.12
CA ALA A 263 30.75 -6.24 21.06
C ALA A 263 29.25 -6.12 20.79
N VAL A 264 28.48 -6.03 21.88
CA VAL A 264 27.03 -5.79 21.95
C VAL A 264 26.54 -4.89 20.80
N PRO A 265 25.41 -5.17 20.13
CA PRO A 265 24.83 -4.25 19.16
C PRO A 265 24.48 -2.94 19.88
N GLN A 266 25.35 -1.93 19.76
CA GLN A 266 25.24 -0.68 20.52
C GLN A 266 24.25 0.31 19.90
N HIS A 267 23.77 0.08 18.67
CA HIS A 267 22.81 0.98 18.04
C HIS A 267 21.92 0.24 17.04
N MET A 268 20.69 -0.08 17.46
CA MET A 268 19.60 -0.35 16.52
C MET A 268 18.83 0.96 16.29
N PRO A 269 18.33 1.22 15.07
CA PRO A 269 17.37 2.29 14.86
C PRO A 269 16.19 2.07 15.80
N SER A 270 15.89 3.06 16.63
CA SER A 270 14.74 3.05 17.52
C SER A 270 14.06 4.40 17.44
N LEU A 271 12.74 4.37 17.55
CA LEU A 271 11.89 5.53 17.68
C LEU A 271 11.46 5.63 19.13
N ARG A 272 11.55 6.82 19.74
CA ARG A 272 10.94 7.14 21.04
C ARG A 272 10.14 8.43 20.94
N THR A 273 8.91 8.42 21.42
CA THR A 273 8.08 9.62 21.59
C THR A 273 8.32 10.28 22.95
N ALA A 274 7.94 11.54 23.10
CA ALA A 274 7.74 12.14 24.42
C ALA A 274 6.70 11.32 25.21
N SER A 275 6.80 11.34 26.55
CA SER A 275 5.82 10.67 27.39
C SER A 275 4.47 11.38 27.28
N GLN A 276 3.52 10.77 26.59
CA GLN A 276 2.19 11.31 26.35
C GLN A 276 1.15 10.18 26.43
N GLU A 277 0.11 10.39 27.23
CA GLU A 277 -1.00 9.45 27.32
C GLU A 277 -1.73 9.35 25.99
N ASN A 278 -2.15 8.13 25.62
CA ASN A 278 -2.82 7.83 24.36
C ASN A 278 -2.02 8.22 23.11
N ALA A 279 -0.69 8.39 23.23
CA ALA A 279 0.15 8.61 22.07
C ALA A 279 -0.01 7.46 21.07
N ARG A 280 -0.07 7.82 19.78
CA ARG A 280 -0.41 6.94 18.68
C ARG A 280 0.54 7.14 17.52
N ILE A 281 0.96 6.04 16.91
CA ILE A 281 1.59 6.03 15.60
C ILE A 281 0.62 5.43 14.59
N GLU A 282 0.38 6.15 13.50
CA GLU A 282 -0.54 5.77 12.43
C GLU A 282 0.25 5.45 11.16
N LEU A 283 -0.10 4.34 10.52
CA LEU A 283 0.35 3.91 9.21
C LEU A 283 -0.79 4.08 8.20
N ASP A 284 -0.55 4.83 7.14
CA ASP A 284 -1.45 4.97 5.97
C ASP A 284 -0.86 4.22 4.78
N PHE A 285 -1.57 3.17 4.35
CA PHE A 285 -1.20 2.34 3.19
C PHE A 285 -1.55 2.99 1.84
N GLY A 286 -2.12 4.21 1.86
CA GLY A 286 -2.51 4.96 0.67
C GLY A 286 -3.87 4.52 0.12
N ASP A 287 -4.31 5.16 -0.96
CA ASP A 287 -5.69 4.99 -1.46
C ASP A 287 -5.96 3.59 -2.04
N ARG A 288 -4.91 2.86 -2.43
CA ARG A 288 -5.03 1.62 -3.20
C ARG A 288 -4.82 0.34 -2.40
N ARG A 289 -4.39 0.44 -1.15
CA ARG A 289 -4.01 -0.74 -0.35
C ARG A 289 -4.74 -0.73 0.97
N TRP A 290 -5.32 -1.89 1.25
CA TRP A 290 -6.01 -2.17 2.48
C TRP A 290 -5.37 -3.39 3.10
N VAL A 291 -5.27 -3.39 4.41
CA VAL A 291 -4.62 -4.44 5.18
C VAL A 291 -5.66 -5.14 6.03
N GLU A 292 -5.84 -6.42 5.75
CA GLU A 292 -6.51 -7.34 6.67
C GLU A 292 -5.44 -7.97 7.55
N CYS A 293 -5.35 -7.48 8.79
CA CYS A 293 -4.27 -7.85 9.69
C CYS A 293 -4.68 -9.06 10.55
N THR A 294 -3.89 -10.13 10.48
CA THR A 294 -4.12 -11.38 11.25
C THR A 294 -3.11 -11.55 12.38
N ALA A 295 -1.97 -10.88 12.30
CA ALA A 295 -0.98 -10.80 13.37
C ALA A 295 -0.08 -9.57 13.17
N TYR A 296 0.66 -9.21 14.21
CA TYR A 296 1.70 -8.19 14.13
C TYR A 296 2.90 -8.57 15.00
N ALA A 297 4.05 -7.98 14.70
CA ALA A 297 5.25 -8.12 15.49
C ALA A 297 5.82 -6.75 15.86
N LEU A 298 6.29 -6.64 17.09
CA LEU A 298 6.95 -5.46 17.64
C LEU A 298 8.38 -5.83 18.04
N ARG A 299 9.34 -4.96 17.72
CA ARG A 299 10.73 -5.07 18.18
C ARG A 299 10.99 -4.04 19.26
N HIS A 300 11.55 -4.49 20.38
CA HIS A 300 11.99 -3.61 21.44
C HIS A 300 13.15 -2.72 20.99
N GLY A 301 13.12 -1.44 21.37
CA GLY A 301 14.10 -0.43 20.95
C GLY A 301 15.43 -0.48 21.70
N HIS A 302 15.52 -1.24 22.79
CA HIS A 302 16.62 -1.12 23.74
C HIS A 302 17.27 -2.47 24.09
N ALA A 303 18.52 -2.42 24.56
CA ALA A 303 19.25 -3.62 25.00
C ALA A 303 18.81 -4.15 26.38
N VAL A 304 18.02 -3.37 27.11
CA VAL A 304 17.49 -3.69 28.44
C VAL A 304 16.00 -3.37 28.47
N GLU A 305 15.29 -3.75 29.52
CA GLU A 305 13.84 -3.55 29.66
C GLU A 305 13.38 -2.07 29.69
N HIS A 306 14.32 -1.12 29.76
CA HIS A 306 14.02 0.31 29.81
C HIS A 306 13.01 0.74 28.73
N ALA A 307 11.93 1.38 29.18
CA ALA A 307 10.82 1.88 28.36
C ALA A 307 10.20 0.84 27.41
N ALA A 308 10.31 -0.45 27.74
CA ALA A 308 9.61 -1.49 27.01
C ALA A 308 8.09 -1.26 27.08
N LEU A 309 7.43 -1.37 25.93
CA LEU A 309 6.00 -1.22 25.81
C LEU A 309 5.28 -2.32 26.61
N ARG A 310 4.30 -1.92 27.43
CA ARG A 310 3.56 -2.83 28.34
C ARG A 310 2.07 -2.86 28.04
N SER A 311 1.47 -1.73 27.67
CA SER A 311 0.04 -1.67 27.39
C SER A 311 -0.21 -0.85 26.13
N TRP A 312 -0.87 -1.46 25.14
CA TRP A 312 -1.13 -0.82 23.85
C TRP A 312 -2.36 -1.42 23.17
N ARG A 313 -2.86 -0.70 22.16
CA ARG A 313 -3.91 -1.15 21.25
C ARG A 313 -3.40 -1.09 19.83
N LEU A 314 -3.67 -2.15 19.07
CA LEU A 314 -3.60 -2.08 17.62
C LEU A 314 -4.99 -1.71 17.11
N LEU A 315 -5.08 -0.69 16.28
CA LEU A 315 -6.32 -0.12 15.79
C LEU A 315 -6.36 -0.17 14.26
N GLY A 316 -7.54 -0.42 13.69
CA GLY A 316 -7.78 -0.38 12.26
C GLY A 316 -8.82 0.67 11.90
N SER A 317 -8.61 1.42 10.83
CA SER A 317 -9.58 2.38 10.30
C SER A 317 -9.63 2.40 8.78
N ARG A 318 -10.81 2.71 8.26
CA ARG A 318 -11.06 2.88 6.81
C ARG A 318 -11.07 4.36 6.40
N ASP A 319 -11.47 5.25 7.32
CA ASP A 319 -11.69 6.68 7.07
C ASP A 319 -10.83 7.59 7.95
N ARG A 320 -9.98 7.02 8.81
CA ARG A 320 -9.16 7.72 9.82
C ARG A 320 -9.98 8.40 10.94
N VAL A 321 -11.31 8.29 10.92
CA VAL A 321 -12.22 8.89 11.90
C VAL A 321 -12.72 7.82 12.86
N ARG A 322 -13.24 6.71 12.32
CA ARG A 322 -13.73 5.58 13.10
C ARG A 322 -12.66 4.49 13.16
N TRP A 323 -12.33 4.09 14.38
CA TRP A 323 -11.30 3.10 14.66
C TRP A 323 -11.92 1.88 15.34
N VAL A 324 -11.50 0.69 14.90
CA VAL A 324 -11.84 -0.60 15.50
C VAL A 324 -10.61 -1.12 16.21
N VAL A 325 -10.78 -1.73 17.38
CA VAL A 325 -9.66 -2.35 18.11
C VAL A 325 -9.39 -3.72 17.49
N LEU A 326 -8.20 -3.89 16.91
CA LEU A 326 -7.74 -5.16 16.35
C LEU A 326 -7.16 -6.07 17.42
N ASP A 327 -6.42 -5.49 18.36
CA ASP A 327 -5.88 -6.20 19.52
C ASP A 327 -5.65 -5.21 20.67
N GLU A 328 -5.76 -5.68 21.91
CA GLU A 328 -5.45 -4.90 23.11
C GLU A 328 -4.56 -5.72 24.05
N GLN A 329 -3.37 -5.20 24.33
CA GLN A 329 -2.42 -5.78 25.25
C GLN A 329 -2.36 -4.93 26.52
N ARG A 330 -2.43 -5.57 27.69
CA ARG A 330 -2.38 -4.89 29.00
C ARG A 330 -1.32 -5.50 29.89
N ARG A 331 -0.39 -4.67 30.39
CA ARG A 331 0.72 -5.10 31.27
C ARG A 331 1.50 -6.29 30.71
N ASN A 332 1.66 -6.35 29.39
CA ASN A 332 2.32 -7.43 28.68
C ASN A 332 3.84 -7.36 28.86
N GLY A 333 4.43 -8.43 29.40
CA GLY A 333 5.85 -8.53 29.72
C GLY A 333 6.75 -9.09 28.61
N MET A 334 6.24 -9.31 27.40
CA MET A 334 6.99 -10.02 26.34
C MET A 334 8.14 -9.19 25.76
N LEU A 335 7.97 -7.86 25.65
CA LEU A 335 9.03 -6.94 25.19
C LEU A 335 9.97 -6.56 26.34
N GLY A 336 11.26 -6.40 26.04
CA GLY A 336 12.30 -6.07 27.03
C GLY A 336 12.87 -7.26 27.80
N THR A 337 12.48 -8.50 27.47
CA THR A 337 12.98 -9.74 28.10
C THR A 337 14.40 -10.09 27.67
N SER A 338 14.83 -9.62 26.51
CA SER A 338 16.19 -9.74 26.01
C SER A 338 16.53 -8.53 25.13
N PRO A 339 17.82 -8.25 24.87
CA PRO A 339 18.22 -7.10 24.07
C PRO A 339 17.55 -7.09 22.69
N PHE A 340 16.84 -6.01 22.36
CA PHE A 340 16.18 -5.79 21.07
C PHE A 340 15.24 -6.93 20.63
N ASN A 341 14.60 -7.59 21.59
CA ASN A 341 13.78 -8.75 21.30
C ASN A 341 12.56 -8.41 20.45
N VAL A 342 12.08 -9.40 19.69
CA VAL A 342 10.87 -9.30 18.88
C VAL A 342 9.79 -10.15 19.54
N ALA A 343 8.59 -9.61 19.67
CA ALA A 343 7.40 -10.33 20.11
C ALA A 343 6.32 -10.23 19.03
N ALA A 344 5.60 -11.32 18.79
CA ALA A 344 4.52 -11.40 17.82
C ALA A 344 3.20 -11.73 18.53
N PHE A 345 2.11 -11.18 18.01
CA PHE A 345 0.78 -11.24 18.60
C PHE A 345 -0.23 -11.56 17.51
N THR A 346 -1.09 -12.53 17.74
CA THR A 346 -2.17 -12.95 16.84
C THR A 346 -3.43 -12.14 17.13
N ILE A 347 -4.16 -11.77 16.09
CA ILE A 347 -5.43 -11.04 16.17
C ILE A 347 -6.59 -12.03 16.14
N ASP A 348 -7.59 -11.82 16.99
CA ASP A 348 -8.84 -12.58 16.96
C ASP A 348 -9.75 -12.04 15.84
N GLU A 349 -9.78 -12.74 14.71
CA GLU A 349 -10.55 -12.35 13.53
C GLU A 349 -12.07 -12.28 13.81
N GLU A 350 -12.59 -13.14 14.69
CA GLU A 350 -14.03 -13.15 15.02
C GLU A 350 -14.42 -11.90 15.81
N GLU A 351 -13.58 -11.50 16.77
CA GLU A 351 -13.79 -10.28 17.56
C GLU A 351 -13.73 -9.03 16.67
N VAL A 352 -12.73 -8.95 15.78
CA VAL A 352 -12.61 -7.83 14.83
C VAL A 352 -13.82 -7.78 13.91
N PHE A 353 -14.25 -8.91 13.36
CA PHE A 353 -15.40 -8.98 12.47
C PHE A 353 -16.69 -8.53 13.15
N SER A 354 -16.90 -8.91 14.41
CA SER A 354 -18.04 -8.46 15.22
C SER A 354 -18.05 -6.93 15.39
N GLN A 355 -16.90 -6.34 15.74
CA GLN A 355 -16.78 -4.88 15.89
C GLN A 355 -16.98 -4.12 14.57
N VAL A 356 -16.42 -4.63 13.47
CA VAL A 356 -16.58 -4.03 12.14
C VAL A 356 -18.04 -4.02 11.72
N ARG A 357 -18.77 -5.11 11.92
CA ARG A 357 -20.22 -5.19 11.60
C ARG A 357 -21.06 -4.15 12.35
N HIS A 358 -20.68 -3.80 13.57
CA HIS A 358 -21.38 -2.78 14.36
C HIS A 358 -21.01 -1.36 13.97
N SER A 359 -19.78 -1.14 13.50
CA SER A 359 -19.24 0.19 13.21
C SER A 359 -19.39 0.61 11.74
N TRP A 360 -19.54 -0.37 10.85
CA TRP A 360 -19.54 -0.20 9.40
C TRP A 360 -20.64 -1.03 8.75
N CYS A 361 -21.39 -0.43 7.81
CA CYS A 361 -22.19 -1.22 6.88
C CYS A 361 -21.23 -2.12 6.09
N PRO A 362 -21.46 -3.44 6.02
CA PRO A 362 -20.59 -4.35 5.29
C PRO A 362 -20.64 -3.99 3.80
N LEU A 363 -19.55 -3.39 3.30
CA LEU A 363 -19.30 -3.31 1.87
C LEU A 363 -18.89 -4.72 1.40
N PRO A 364 -19.52 -5.26 0.34
CA PRO A 364 -19.13 -6.54 -0.24
C PRO A 364 -17.64 -6.52 -0.59
N GLY A 365 -16.91 -7.57 -0.19
CA GLY A 365 -15.51 -7.80 -0.58
C GLY A 365 -14.43 -7.16 0.29
N LEU A 366 -14.76 -6.19 1.17
CA LEU A 366 -13.75 -5.50 2.00
C LEU A 366 -13.47 -6.13 3.37
N GLY A 367 -14.24 -7.17 3.76
CA GLY A 367 -14.01 -7.98 4.96
C GLY A 367 -13.63 -7.17 6.21
N CYS A 368 -12.52 -7.57 6.85
CA CYS A 368 -11.85 -6.87 7.96
C CYS A 368 -10.60 -6.10 7.49
N ALA A 369 -10.60 -5.60 6.25
CA ALA A 369 -9.47 -4.82 5.72
C ALA A 369 -9.57 -3.34 6.11
N PHE A 370 -8.40 -2.73 6.38
CA PHE A 370 -8.24 -1.35 6.82
C PHE A 370 -7.14 -0.63 6.03
N ARG A 371 -7.40 0.62 5.63
CA ARG A 371 -6.38 1.47 5.00
C ARG A 371 -5.40 2.06 6.01
N TYR A 372 -5.88 2.32 7.22
CA TYR A 372 -5.11 2.90 8.29
C TYR A 372 -4.96 1.88 9.41
N ILE A 373 -3.73 1.67 9.87
CA ILE A 373 -3.45 0.89 11.08
C ILE A 373 -2.72 1.79 12.05
N ALA A 374 -3.07 1.75 13.32
CA ALA A 374 -2.41 2.54 14.34
C ALA A 374 -2.04 1.72 15.57
N LEU A 375 -0.90 2.06 16.17
CA LEU A 375 -0.48 1.56 17.47
C LEU A 375 -0.63 2.68 18.50
N GLU A 376 -1.51 2.49 19.47
CA GLU A 376 -1.83 3.47 20.51
C GLU A 376 -1.40 2.97 21.89
N ILE A 377 -0.82 3.85 22.70
CA ILE A 377 -0.52 3.55 24.11
C ILE A 377 -1.82 3.42 24.91
N ALA A 378 -1.98 2.31 25.63
CA ALA A 378 -3.14 2.04 26.48
C ALA A 378 -2.82 2.08 28.00
N GLY A 379 -1.56 2.39 28.35
CA GLY A 379 -1.10 2.49 29.73
C GLY A 379 0.42 2.66 29.81
N PRO A 380 0.99 2.74 31.03
CA PRO A 380 2.41 3.03 31.19
C PRO A 380 3.30 1.90 30.68
N ASP A 381 4.51 2.27 30.23
CA ASP A 381 5.65 1.44 29.86
C ASP A 381 6.33 0.81 31.10
N ALA A 382 7.42 0.08 30.88
CA ALA A 382 8.18 -0.59 31.95
C ALA A 382 8.78 0.36 33.01
N VAL A 383 8.91 1.67 32.72
CA VAL A 383 9.41 2.67 33.68
C VAL A 383 8.31 3.55 34.26
N GLY A 384 7.03 3.21 34.01
CA GLY A 384 5.89 3.96 34.55
C GLY A 384 5.57 5.25 33.80
N LYS A 385 6.07 5.41 32.57
CA LYS A 385 5.83 6.57 31.70
C LYS A 385 5.02 6.17 30.47
N HIS A 386 4.63 7.11 29.63
CA HIS A 386 3.83 6.83 28.43
C HIS A 386 4.65 7.08 27.16
N HIS A 387 5.84 6.47 27.07
CA HIS A 387 6.63 6.53 25.85
C HIS A 387 6.20 5.43 24.89
N LEU A 388 6.12 5.76 23.60
CA LEU A 388 6.11 4.76 22.54
C LEU A 388 7.54 4.59 22.08
N GLU A 389 8.21 3.54 22.59
CA GLU A 389 9.55 3.16 22.17
C GLU A 389 9.57 1.82 21.46
N LEU A 390 9.95 1.84 20.19
CA LEU A 390 10.06 0.64 19.37
C LEU A 390 11.32 0.70 18.51
N GLY A 391 11.96 -0.46 18.40
CA GLY A 391 13.00 -0.70 17.42
C GLY A 391 12.43 -1.02 16.04
N GLY A 392 11.16 -1.40 15.94
CA GLY A 392 10.51 -1.69 14.66
C GLY A 392 9.15 -2.37 14.81
N MET A 393 8.40 -2.43 13.72
CA MET A 393 7.08 -3.06 13.62
C MET A 393 6.94 -3.80 12.29
N GLU A 394 6.19 -4.89 12.29
CA GLU A 394 5.78 -5.62 11.10
C GLU A 394 4.34 -6.10 11.25
N LEU A 395 3.61 -6.16 10.15
CA LEU A 395 2.22 -6.61 10.08
C LEU A 395 2.11 -7.86 9.23
N TYR A 396 1.17 -8.73 9.56
CA TYR A 396 0.90 -9.97 8.82
C TYR A 396 -0.59 -10.06 8.49
N GLY A 397 -0.87 -10.81 7.43
CA GLY A 397 -2.20 -11.02 6.90
C GLY A 397 -2.23 -10.74 5.40
N TYR A 398 -3.28 -10.07 4.93
CA TYR A 398 -3.55 -9.91 3.51
C TYR A 398 -3.52 -8.43 3.11
N LEU A 399 -2.94 -8.18 1.94
CA LEU A 399 -3.02 -6.89 1.27
C LEU A 399 -4.13 -6.98 0.22
N VAL A 400 -5.19 -6.19 0.40
CA VAL A 400 -6.33 -6.10 -0.51
C VAL A 400 -6.16 -4.85 -1.36
N ASP A 401 -6.17 -5.02 -2.68
CA ASP A 401 -6.16 -3.89 -3.62
C ASP A 401 -7.60 -3.47 -3.94
N THR A 402 -7.86 -2.17 -3.86
CA THR A 402 -9.15 -1.56 -4.24
C THR A 402 -9.46 -1.63 -5.72
N LEU A 403 -8.48 -1.86 -6.60
CA LEU A 403 -8.76 -2.05 -8.03
C LEU A 403 -9.47 -3.38 -8.32
N SER A 404 -9.53 -4.28 -7.32
CA SER A 404 -10.15 -5.60 -7.39
C SER A 404 -11.56 -5.64 -6.76
N LEU A 405 -12.06 -4.51 -6.27
CA LEU A 405 -13.39 -4.31 -5.67
C LEU A 405 -14.22 -3.38 -6.54
#